data_AF-A0A7J6ACT5-F1
#
_entry.id   AF-A0A7J6ACT5-F1
#
_cell.length_a   1.000
_cell.length_b   1.000
_cell.length_c   1.000
_cell.angle_alpha   90.00
_cell.angle_beta   90.00
_cell.angle_gamma   90.00
#
_symmetry.space_group_name_H-M   'P 1'
#
loop_
_entity.id
_entity.type
_entity.pdbx_description
1 polymer ?
#
loop_
_entity_poly.entity_id
_entity_poly.type
_entity_poly.pdbx_seq_one_letter_code
_entity_poly.pdbx_strand_id
1 'polypeptide(L)'
;MPKTLTQMYTHFLIIQTNIIREKYSKKQESDEEMLLKLGQLAFQQLMKGNLIFCEEDLRECGIDVREAAVYSGVCTQIFREEFGLHQSKVYSFVHLTIQEHLAALYVHLTFMKEKRNVLEQSWDFETISDVHKSAVDQALESQTGHLDLFLRFLLGLSLESNQKLLHALVTHTGSISQTGESKTTRTSRRRSVKIPLLRNPSICSTV
;
A
#
# COMPACT_ATOMS: atom_id res chain seq x y z
N MET A 1 -5.90 -10.54 11.92
CA MET A 1 -4.84 -11.18 11.11
C MET A 1 -5.37 -11.38 9.69
N PRO A 2 -4.61 -10.99 8.65
CA PRO A 2 -4.98 -11.23 7.25
C PRO A 2 -5.22 -12.72 7.01
N LYS A 3 -6.27 -13.07 6.25
CA LYS A 3 -6.62 -14.46 5.90
C LYS A 3 -6.22 -14.83 4.49
N THR A 4 -6.01 -13.83 3.62
CA THR A 4 -5.61 -14.03 2.22
C THR A 4 -4.36 -13.23 1.91
N LEU A 5 -3.67 -13.60 0.83
CA LEU A 5 -2.50 -12.85 0.39
C LEU A 5 -2.87 -11.42 -0.01
N THR A 6 -4.02 -11.23 -0.67
CA THR A 6 -4.55 -9.90 -1.00
C THR A 6 -4.70 -9.06 0.26
N GLN A 7 -5.33 -9.59 1.30
CA GLN A 7 -5.44 -8.87 2.58
C GLN A 7 -4.07 -8.55 3.17
N MET A 8 -3.12 -9.49 3.12
CA MET A 8 -1.78 -9.28 3.67
C MET A 8 -1.07 -8.11 2.99
N TYR A 9 -1.07 -8.05 1.66
CA TYR A 9 -0.40 -6.96 0.92
C TYR A 9 -1.17 -5.64 1.00
N THR A 10 -2.50 -5.67 1.06
CA THR A 10 -3.27 -4.44 1.27
C THR A 10 -3.02 -3.88 2.69
N HIS A 11 -2.91 -4.73 3.71
CA HIS A 11 -2.49 -4.31 5.06
C HIS A 11 -1.07 -3.73 5.06
N PHE A 12 -0.14 -4.35 4.32
CA PHE A 12 1.22 -3.83 4.15
C PHE A 12 1.20 -2.42 3.55
N LEU A 13 0.45 -2.20 2.47
CA LEU A 13 0.32 -0.88 1.85
C LEU A 13 -0.27 0.16 2.82
N ILE A 14 -1.32 -0.18 3.58
CA ILE A 14 -1.88 0.71 4.60
C ILE A 14 -0.81 1.15 5.61
N ILE A 15 0.00 0.20 6.09
CA ILE A 15 1.07 0.48 7.05
C ILE A 15 2.13 1.39 6.42
N GLN A 16 2.56 1.11 5.19
CA GLN A 16 3.56 1.94 4.49
C GLN A 16 3.05 3.36 4.26
N THR A 17 1.80 3.50 3.78
CA THR A 17 1.16 4.80 3.59
C THR A 17 1.11 5.59 4.89
N ASN A 18 0.74 4.95 6.01
CA ASN A 18 0.71 5.59 7.32
C ASN A 18 2.10 6.08 7.79
N ILE A 19 3.12 5.22 7.67
CA ILE A 19 4.51 5.56 8.06
C ILE A 19 5.01 6.76 7.24
N ILE A 20 4.75 6.76 5.94
CA ILE A 20 5.19 7.82 5.05
C ILE A 20 4.46 9.13 5.35
N ARG A 21 3.16 9.08 5.64
CA ARG A 21 2.38 10.25 6.04
C ARG A 21 2.92 10.89 7.32
N GLU A 22 3.25 10.09 8.33
CA GLU A 22 3.83 10.57 9.58
C GLU A 22 5.20 11.22 9.38
N LYS A 23 6.04 10.64 8.53
CA LYS A 23 7.38 11.19 8.25
C LYS A 23 7.37 12.45 7.39
N TYR A 24 6.37 12.62 6.54
CA TYR A 24 6.34 13.66 5.51
C TYR A 24 5.00 14.41 5.50
N SER A 25 4.69 15.10 6.59
CA SER A 25 3.40 15.79 6.84
C SER A 25 3.11 17.01 5.95
N LYS A 26 3.94 17.31 4.94
CA LYS A 26 3.82 18.49 4.06
C LYS A 26 3.50 18.14 2.60
N LYS A 27 3.00 16.93 2.31
CA LYS A 27 2.65 16.55 0.94
C LYS A 27 1.48 17.39 0.43
N GLN A 28 1.60 17.90 -0.80
CA GLN A 28 0.50 18.54 -1.52
C GLN A 28 -0.50 17.52 -2.06
N GLU A 29 -0.05 16.29 -2.33
CA GLU A 29 -0.87 15.22 -2.92
C GLU A 29 -1.49 14.30 -1.86
N SER A 30 -2.68 13.77 -2.18
CA SER A 30 -3.37 12.81 -1.32
C SER A 30 -2.72 11.43 -1.38
N ASP A 31 -2.83 10.65 -0.29
CA ASP A 31 -2.35 9.26 -0.24
C ASP A 31 -2.93 8.41 -1.39
N GLU A 32 -4.19 8.65 -1.75
CA GLU A 32 -4.91 7.98 -2.83
C GLU A 32 -4.34 8.29 -4.22
N GLU A 33 -4.09 9.57 -4.51
CA GLU A 33 -3.48 10.00 -5.78
C GLU A 33 -2.09 9.39 -5.95
N MET A 34 -1.31 9.39 -4.87
CA MET A 34 0.03 8.85 -4.87
C MET A 34 0.05 7.32 -5.05
N LEU A 35 -0.90 6.61 -4.41
CA LEU A 35 -1.11 5.18 -4.64
C LEU A 35 -1.54 4.87 -6.08
N LEU A 36 -2.37 5.71 -6.69
CA LEU A 36 -2.76 5.56 -8.10
C LEU A 36 -1.56 5.72 -9.04
N LYS A 37 -0.71 6.72 -8.84
CA LYS A 37 0.51 6.91 -9.64
C LYS A 37 1.48 5.73 -9.51
N LEU A 38 1.71 5.26 -8.28
CA LEU A 38 2.55 4.07 -8.04
C LEU A 38 1.94 2.80 -8.66
N GLY A 39 0.63 2.64 -8.55
CA GLY A 39 -0.09 1.54 -9.16
C GLY A 39 -0.03 1.58 -10.68
N GLN A 40 -0.13 2.75 -11.29
CA GLN A 40 0.04 2.95 -12.72
C GLN A 40 1.43 2.54 -13.19
N LEU A 41 2.48 3.00 -12.49
CA LEU A 41 3.85 2.60 -12.76
C LEU A 41 4.01 1.08 -12.66
N ALA A 42 3.51 0.49 -11.57
CA ALA A 42 3.59 -0.95 -11.34
C ALA A 42 2.89 -1.74 -12.45
N PHE A 43 1.70 -1.28 -12.88
CA PHE A 43 0.96 -1.87 -13.99
C PHE A 43 1.72 -1.79 -15.31
N GLN A 44 2.20 -0.59 -15.69
CA GLN A 44 2.93 -0.41 -16.94
C GLN A 44 4.21 -1.26 -17.00
N GLN A 45 4.98 -1.31 -15.90
CA GLN A 45 6.19 -2.13 -15.86
C GLN A 45 5.87 -3.62 -15.82
N LEU A 46 4.79 -4.04 -15.14
CA LEU A 46 4.35 -5.43 -15.13
C LEU A 46 3.94 -5.91 -16.53
N MET A 47 3.14 -5.11 -17.26
CA MET A 47 2.72 -5.45 -18.63
C MET A 47 3.91 -5.55 -19.61
N LYS A 48 4.97 -4.76 -19.37
CA LYS A 48 6.22 -4.82 -20.14
C LYS A 48 7.12 -6.00 -19.73
N GLY A 49 6.83 -6.68 -18.61
CA GLY A 49 7.71 -7.70 -18.02
C GLY A 49 8.97 -7.11 -17.35
N ASN A 50 8.96 -5.83 -17.02
CA ASN A 50 10.10 -5.11 -16.46
C ASN A 50 10.13 -5.18 -14.93
N LEU A 51 11.30 -5.50 -14.39
CA LEU A 51 11.60 -5.47 -12.94
C LEU A 51 12.35 -4.20 -12.52
N ILE A 52 13.01 -3.55 -13.46
CA ILE A 52 13.84 -2.35 -13.26
C ILE A 52 13.31 -1.25 -14.19
N PHE A 53 13.21 -0.04 -13.67
CA PHE A 53 12.71 1.15 -14.38
C PHE A 53 13.57 2.37 -14.03
N CYS A 54 13.51 3.42 -14.85
CA CYS A 54 14.36 4.61 -14.72
C CYS A 54 13.61 5.85 -14.22
N GLU A 55 14.32 6.99 -14.10
CA GLU A 55 13.71 8.27 -13.70
C GLU A 55 12.69 8.78 -14.73
N GLU A 56 12.83 8.40 -15.99
CA GLU A 56 11.86 8.71 -17.05
C GLU A 56 10.52 8.02 -16.79
N ASP A 57 10.52 6.71 -16.48
CA ASP A 57 9.30 5.96 -16.15
C ASP A 57 8.54 6.57 -14.95
N LEU A 58 9.29 7.05 -13.94
CA LEU A 58 8.73 7.76 -12.79
C LEU A 58 8.05 9.07 -13.20
N ARG A 59 8.73 9.87 -14.03
CA ARG A 59 8.22 11.16 -14.52
C ARG A 59 6.99 10.99 -15.40
N GLU A 60 6.95 9.96 -16.24
CA GLU A 60 5.77 9.63 -17.06
C GLU A 60 4.54 9.31 -16.22
N CYS A 61 4.73 8.73 -15.03
CA CYS A 61 3.64 8.50 -14.05
C CYS A 61 3.38 9.70 -13.13
N GLY A 62 4.03 10.84 -13.36
CA GLY A 62 3.87 12.04 -12.54
C GLY A 62 4.43 11.90 -11.11
N ILE A 63 5.41 11.02 -10.90
CA ILE A 63 6.07 10.81 -9.61
C ILE A 63 7.36 11.65 -9.59
N ASP A 64 7.49 12.55 -8.60
CA ASP A 64 8.77 13.24 -8.38
C ASP A 64 9.81 12.20 -7.95
N VAL A 65 10.97 12.18 -8.59
CA VAL A 65 12.09 11.28 -8.27
C VAL A 65 12.49 11.41 -6.78
N ARG A 66 12.38 12.61 -6.21
CA ARG A 66 12.60 12.84 -4.77
C ARG A 66 11.54 12.14 -3.92
N GLU A 67 10.31 12.08 -4.40
CA GLU A 67 9.21 11.37 -3.74
C GLU A 67 9.32 9.84 -3.89
N ALA A 68 9.87 9.33 -4.99
CA ALA A 68 10.18 7.91 -5.13
C ALA A 68 11.20 7.44 -4.07
N ALA A 69 12.21 8.27 -3.75
CA ALA A 69 13.11 8.03 -2.62
C ALA A 69 12.39 8.12 -1.25
N VAL A 70 11.40 9.01 -1.12
CA VAL A 70 10.52 9.10 0.06
C VAL A 70 9.68 7.81 0.23
N TYR A 71 9.44 7.05 -0.84
CA TYR A 71 8.80 5.73 -0.84
C TYR A 71 9.70 4.54 -0.49
N SER A 72 10.79 4.77 0.25
CA SER A 72 11.81 3.77 0.66
C SER A 72 11.31 2.46 1.32
N GLY A 73 10.00 2.25 1.52
CA GLY A 73 9.40 0.97 1.93
C GLY A 73 8.73 0.17 0.80
N VAL A 74 8.59 0.73 -0.40
CA VAL A 74 7.85 0.15 -1.55
C VAL A 74 8.75 0.08 -2.79
N CYS A 75 9.53 1.13 -3.04
CA CYS A 75 10.51 1.20 -4.12
C CYS A 75 11.93 1.31 -3.54
N THR A 76 12.90 0.74 -4.25
CA THR A 76 14.33 0.87 -3.94
C THR A 76 15.05 1.53 -5.10
N GLN A 77 15.95 2.45 -4.79
CA GLN A 77 16.87 3.04 -5.77
C GLN A 77 18.12 2.14 -5.85
N ILE A 78 18.54 1.87 -7.08
CA ILE A 78 19.72 1.08 -7.42
C ILE A 78 20.63 1.96 -8.26
N PHE A 79 21.92 2.00 -7.92
CA PHE A 79 22.90 2.68 -8.76
C PHE A 79 23.38 1.70 -9.83
N ARG A 80 23.25 2.11 -11.09
CA ARG A 80 23.80 1.40 -12.24
C ARG A 80 25.08 2.12 -12.66
N GLU A 81 26.18 1.40 -12.65
CA GLU A 81 27.45 1.91 -13.12
C GLU A 81 27.52 1.73 -14.64
N GLU A 82 27.75 2.82 -15.37
CA GLU A 82 28.01 2.78 -16.80
C GLU A 82 29.51 2.94 -17.04
N PHE A 83 30.04 2.38 -18.13
CA PHE A 83 31.47 2.44 -18.47
C PHE A 83 31.96 3.91 -18.54
N GLY A 84 32.48 4.47 -17.44
CA GLY A 84 32.88 5.87 -17.29
C GLY A 84 32.68 6.45 -15.88
N LEU A 85 32.70 7.79 -15.75
CA LEU A 85 32.49 8.57 -14.51
C LEU A 85 31.00 8.83 -14.17
N HIS A 86 30.05 8.25 -14.90
CA HIS A 86 28.62 8.53 -14.73
C HIS A 86 27.90 7.32 -14.13
N GLN A 87 27.29 7.51 -12.96
CA GLN A 87 26.34 6.56 -12.38
C GLN A 87 24.93 6.94 -12.81
N SER A 88 24.22 6.05 -13.49
CA SER A 88 22.80 6.21 -13.77
C SER A 88 21.97 5.62 -12.62
N LYS A 89 20.86 6.27 -12.29
CA LYS A 89 19.94 5.78 -11.25
C LYS A 89 18.84 4.97 -11.91
N VAL A 90 18.65 3.76 -11.41
CA VAL A 90 17.51 2.92 -11.75
C VAL A 90 16.78 2.53 -10.48
N TYR A 91 15.58 2.00 -10.62
CA TYR A 91 14.67 1.73 -9.53
C TYR A 91 14.03 0.36 -9.74
N SER A 92 13.62 -0.25 -8.64
CA SER A 92 12.74 -1.42 -8.67
C SER A 92 11.75 -1.33 -7.52
N PHE A 93 10.66 -2.10 -7.61
CA PHE A 93 9.90 -2.42 -6.41
C PHE A 93 10.75 -3.32 -5.51
N VAL A 94 10.55 -3.22 -4.18
CA VAL A 94 11.31 -4.03 -3.22
C VAL A 94 11.01 -5.53 -3.34
N HIS A 95 9.84 -5.88 -3.91
CA HIS A 95 9.47 -7.26 -4.23
C HIS A 95 8.49 -7.30 -5.41
N LEU A 96 8.61 -8.29 -6.30
CA LEU A 96 7.72 -8.46 -7.47
C LEU A 96 6.24 -8.53 -7.06
N THR A 97 5.93 -9.25 -5.98
CA THR A 97 4.55 -9.33 -5.46
C THR A 97 3.96 -7.99 -5.05
N ILE A 98 4.77 -7.01 -4.65
CA ILE A 98 4.29 -5.66 -4.37
C ILE A 98 3.94 -4.94 -5.67
N GLN A 99 4.78 -5.09 -6.72
CA GLN A 99 4.48 -4.60 -8.06
C GLN A 99 3.17 -5.20 -8.59
N GLU A 100 3.00 -6.51 -8.50
CA GLU A 100 1.78 -7.21 -8.96
C GLU A 100 0.54 -6.79 -8.16
N HIS A 101 0.67 -6.59 -6.84
CA HIS A 101 -0.44 -6.12 -6.02
C HIS A 101 -0.83 -4.67 -6.32
N LEU A 102 0.15 -3.78 -6.49
CA LEU A 102 -0.07 -2.38 -6.85
C LEU A 102 -0.68 -2.25 -8.25
N ALA A 103 -0.23 -3.06 -9.20
CA ALA A 103 -0.82 -3.13 -10.53
C ALA A 103 -2.30 -3.56 -10.46
N ALA A 104 -2.61 -4.61 -9.70
CA ALA A 104 -3.98 -5.08 -9.51
C ALA A 104 -4.86 -4.01 -8.82
N LEU A 105 -4.30 -3.30 -7.84
CA LEU A 105 -4.98 -2.20 -7.17
C LEU A 105 -5.30 -1.05 -8.14
N TYR A 106 -4.36 -0.70 -9.02
CA TYR A 106 -4.58 0.32 -10.05
C TYR A 106 -5.74 -0.05 -10.96
N VAL A 107 -5.73 -1.26 -11.55
CA VAL A 107 -6.82 -1.73 -12.43
C VAL A 107 -8.17 -1.68 -11.71
N HIS A 108 -8.21 -2.19 -10.47
CA HIS A 108 -9.44 -2.23 -9.67
C HIS A 108 -9.98 -0.82 -9.35
N LEU A 109 -9.14 0.07 -8.82
CA LEU A 109 -9.55 1.43 -8.43
C LEU A 109 -9.94 2.27 -9.65
N THR A 110 -9.19 2.16 -10.75
CA THR A 110 -9.52 2.85 -12.00
C THR A 110 -10.88 2.41 -12.53
N PHE A 111 -11.16 1.11 -12.58
CA PHE A 111 -12.47 0.64 -13.02
C PHE A 111 -13.59 1.11 -12.08
N MET A 112 -13.38 1.07 -10.76
CA MET A 112 -14.39 1.51 -9.79
C MET A 112 -14.75 3.00 -9.94
N LYS A 113 -13.76 3.85 -10.23
CA LYS A 113 -13.95 5.30 -10.34
C LYS A 113 -14.41 5.75 -11.72
N GLU A 114 -13.83 5.18 -12.77
CA GLU A 114 -13.94 5.72 -14.13
C GLU A 114 -14.65 4.77 -15.10
N LYS A 115 -15.00 3.54 -14.66
CA LYS A 115 -15.57 2.48 -15.51
C LYS A 115 -14.70 2.13 -16.73
N ARG A 116 -13.39 2.41 -16.60
CA ARG A 116 -12.38 2.18 -17.62
C ARG A 116 -11.62 0.89 -17.34
N ASN A 117 -11.50 0.04 -18.35
CA ASN A 117 -10.63 -1.13 -18.29
C ASN A 117 -9.28 -0.80 -18.91
N VAL A 118 -8.26 -0.68 -18.07
CA VAL A 118 -6.88 -0.35 -18.51
C VAL A 118 -6.18 -1.50 -19.23
N LEU A 119 -6.71 -2.73 -19.14
CA LEU A 119 -6.14 -3.90 -19.80
C LEU A 119 -6.39 -3.86 -21.32
N GLU A 120 -7.54 -3.34 -21.74
CA GLU A 120 -7.95 -3.24 -23.15
C GLU A 120 -8.06 -1.78 -23.64
N GLN A 121 -7.80 -0.80 -22.77
CA GLN A 121 -7.95 0.64 -23.04
C GLN A 121 -9.34 1.03 -23.59
N SER A 122 -10.38 0.28 -23.20
CA SER A 122 -11.77 0.51 -23.61
C SER A 122 -12.65 0.97 -22.45
N TRP A 123 -13.70 1.71 -22.81
CA TRP A 123 -14.69 2.31 -21.93
C TRP A 123 -16.03 1.56 -21.94
N ASP A 124 -16.16 0.51 -22.74
CA ASP A 124 -17.43 -0.19 -23.01
C ASP A 124 -17.74 -1.30 -21.99
N PHE A 125 -17.21 -1.18 -20.77
CA PHE A 125 -17.34 -2.22 -19.75
C PHE A 125 -18.37 -1.86 -18.70
N GLU A 126 -19.43 -2.66 -18.63
CA GLU A 126 -20.52 -2.46 -17.68
C GLU A 126 -20.17 -2.98 -16.28
N THR A 127 -19.37 -4.05 -16.19
CA THR A 127 -19.12 -4.75 -14.92
C THR A 127 -17.66 -5.07 -14.65
N ILE A 128 -17.31 -5.23 -13.37
CA ILE A 128 -15.98 -5.68 -12.95
C ILE A 128 -15.68 -7.11 -13.44
N SER A 129 -16.73 -7.89 -13.72
CA SER A 129 -16.60 -9.23 -14.30
C SER A 129 -15.94 -9.18 -15.67
N ASP A 130 -16.23 -8.15 -16.46
CA ASP A 130 -15.65 -8.01 -17.79
C ASP A 130 -14.15 -7.66 -17.72
N VAL A 131 -13.76 -6.80 -16.77
CA VAL A 131 -12.34 -6.56 -16.45
C VAL A 131 -11.64 -7.85 -16.00
N HIS A 132 -12.30 -8.68 -15.20
CA HIS A 132 -11.74 -9.98 -14.81
C HIS A 132 -11.55 -10.92 -16.00
N LYS A 133 -12.48 -10.94 -16.97
CA LYS A 133 -12.32 -11.74 -18.20
C LYS A 133 -11.10 -11.28 -18.98
N SER A 134 -10.95 -9.97 -19.23
CA SER A 134 -9.75 -9.43 -19.87
C SER A 134 -8.46 -9.82 -19.15
N ALA A 135 -8.47 -9.78 -17.81
CA ALA A 135 -7.30 -10.18 -17.02
C ALA A 135 -7.01 -11.69 -17.11
N VAL A 136 -8.04 -12.53 -17.19
CA VAL A 136 -7.90 -13.98 -17.41
C VAL A 136 -7.31 -14.24 -18.79
N ASP A 137 -7.84 -13.60 -19.83
CA ASP A 137 -7.38 -13.78 -21.21
C ASP A 137 -5.90 -13.38 -21.34
N GLN A 138 -5.51 -12.22 -20.79
CA GLN A 138 -4.10 -11.80 -20.78
C GLN A 138 -3.19 -12.75 -19.99
N ALA A 139 -3.65 -13.28 -18.86
CA ALA A 139 -2.88 -14.24 -18.09
C ALA A 139 -2.69 -15.58 -18.84
N LEU A 140 -3.71 -16.04 -19.58
CA LEU A 140 -3.63 -17.24 -20.42
C LEU A 140 -2.66 -17.07 -21.61
N GLU A 141 -2.58 -15.86 -22.17
CA GLU A 141 -1.63 -15.54 -23.23
C GLU A 141 -0.18 -15.37 -22.72
N SER A 142 0.00 -15.20 -21.41
CA SER A 142 1.31 -15.00 -20.80
C SER A 142 2.13 -16.28 -20.75
N GLN A 143 3.06 -16.44 -21.70
CA GLN A 143 3.94 -17.60 -21.77
C GLN A 143 4.78 -17.84 -20.50
N THR A 144 5.07 -16.78 -19.74
CA THR A 144 5.90 -16.84 -18.53
C THR A 144 5.09 -16.93 -17.24
N GLY A 145 3.76 -16.81 -17.29
CA GLY A 145 2.90 -16.79 -16.10
C GLY A 145 3.09 -15.58 -15.18
N HIS A 146 3.80 -14.54 -15.64
CA HIS A 146 4.11 -13.36 -14.83
C HIS A 146 2.88 -12.53 -14.43
N LEU A 147 1.69 -12.86 -14.94
CA LEU A 147 0.42 -12.21 -14.61
C LEU A 147 -0.43 -13.01 -13.62
N ASP A 148 -0.03 -14.24 -13.25
CA ASP A 148 -0.85 -15.14 -12.42
C ASP A 148 -1.14 -14.54 -11.04
N LEU A 149 -0.12 -13.95 -10.42
CA LEU A 149 -0.24 -13.35 -9.10
C LEU A 149 -0.97 -12.01 -9.14
N PHE A 150 -0.74 -11.21 -10.19
CA PHE A 150 -1.56 -10.04 -10.49
C PHE A 150 -3.05 -10.39 -10.62
N LEU A 151 -3.40 -11.40 -11.42
CA LEU A 151 -4.76 -11.87 -11.61
C LEU A 151 -5.38 -12.31 -10.28
N ARG A 152 -4.63 -13.09 -9.49
CA ARG A 152 -5.07 -13.52 -8.15
C ARG A 152 -5.34 -12.33 -7.22
N PHE A 153 -4.51 -11.29 -7.26
CA PHE A 153 -4.78 -10.08 -6.50
C PHE A 153 -6.01 -9.34 -6.98
N LEU A 154 -6.16 -9.16 -8.30
CA LEU A 154 -7.28 -8.43 -8.89
C LEU A 154 -8.62 -9.09 -8.51
N LEU A 155 -8.73 -10.41 -8.68
CA LEU A 155 -9.90 -11.18 -8.26
C LEU A 155 -10.13 -11.07 -6.75
N GLY A 156 -9.05 -11.13 -5.97
CA GLY A 156 -9.11 -10.96 -4.53
C GLY A 156 -9.64 -9.59 -4.10
N LEU A 157 -9.21 -8.50 -4.74
CA LEU A 157 -9.62 -7.14 -4.42
C LEU A 157 -11.13 -6.94 -4.63
N SER A 158 -11.71 -7.61 -5.61
CA SER A 158 -13.14 -7.57 -5.92
C SER A 158 -14.04 -8.34 -4.92
N LEU A 159 -13.45 -9.08 -3.97
CA LEU A 159 -14.23 -9.76 -2.93
C LEU A 159 -14.74 -8.77 -1.88
N GLU A 160 -16.01 -8.92 -1.49
CA GLU A 160 -16.67 -8.09 -0.47
C GLU A 160 -15.86 -8.01 0.84
N SER A 161 -15.21 -9.11 1.23
CA SER A 161 -14.36 -9.17 2.44
C SER A 161 -13.20 -8.17 2.45
N ASN A 162 -12.82 -7.64 1.28
CA ASN A 162 -11.70 -6.70 1.12
C ASN A 162 -12.15 -5.25 0.92
N GLN A 163 -13.45 -4.99 0.73
CA GLN A 163 -13.97 -3.64 0.51
C GLN A 163 -13.67 -2.70 1.69
N LYS A 164 -13.82 -3.18 2.93
CA LYS A 164 -13.48 -2.38 4.13
C LYS A 164 -11.99 -2.03 4.18
N LEU A 165 -11.13 -2.93 3.72
CA LEU A 165 -9.69 -2.75 3.73
C LEU A 165 -9.25 -1.78 2.62
N LEU A 166 -9.85 -1.92 1.43
CA LEU A 166 -9.68 -0.98 0.33
C LEU A 166 -10.17 0.41 0.70
N HIS A 167 -11.34 0.51 1.32
CA HIS A 167 -11.83 1.76 1.87
C HIS A 167 -10.84 2.31 2.90
N ALA A 168 -10.33 1.52 3.85
CA ALA A 168 -9.30 2.03 4.77
C ALA A 168 -8.02 2.52 4.07
N LEU A 169 -7.58 1.85 3.00
CA LEU A 169 -6.40 2.25 2.22
C LEU A 169 -6.60 3.58 1.47
N VAL A 170 -7.79 3.75 0.89
CA VAL A 170 -8.13 4.90 0.04
C VAL A 170 -8.68 6.08 0.86
N THR A 171 -9.43 5.79 1.92
CA THR A 171 -10.19 6.79 2.71
C THR A 171 -9.63 7.10 4.09
N HIS A 172 -8.49 6.53 4.54
CA HIS A 172 -7.79 7.06 5.74
C HIS A 172 -7.16 8.45 5.50
N THR A 173 -7.82 9.23 4.64
CA THR A 173 -7.80 10.67 4.32
C THR A 173 -8.43 11.55 5.41
N GLY A 174 -8.71 11.02 6.62
CA GLY A 174 -9.18 11.82 7.74
C GLY A 174 -9.11 11.07 9.06
N SER A 175 -8.22 11.52 9.96
CA SER A 175 -8.16 11.21 11.40
C SER A 175 -8.66 9.82 11.84
N ILE A 176 -7.74 8.92 12.22
CA ILE A 176 -8.07 7.90 13.22
C ILE A 176 -8.30 8.64 14.54
N SER A 177 -9.51 9.16 14.74
CA SER A 177 -10.02 9.41 16.08
C SER A 177 -10.45 8.04 16.60
N GLN A 178 -9.76 7.57 17.64
CA GLN A 178 -10.16 6.40 18.40
C GLN A 178 -11.64 6.53 18.77
N THR A 179 -12.50 5.83 18.04
CA THR A 179 -13.93 5.90 18.27
C THR A 179 -14.25 4.89 19.35
N GLY A 180 -14.32 5.41 20.58
CA GLY A 180 -15.09 4.90 21.72
C GLY A 180 -15.05 3.41 21.96
N GLU A 181 -14.24 2.97 22.93
CA GLU A 181 -14.63 1.84 23.75
C GLU A 181 -16.01 2.14 24.35
N SER A 182 -16.97 1.35 23.91
CA SER A 182 -18.32 1.25 24.47
C SER A 182 -18.24 1.14 26.00
N LYS A 183 -18.66 2.20 26.68
CA LYS A 183 -18.94 2.17 28.12
C LYS A 183 -20.09 1.19 28.38
N THR A 184 -19.76 -0.07 28.63
CA THR A 184 -20.66 -0.98 29.33
C THR A 184 -20.67 -0.59 30.80
N THR A 185 -21.75 0.06 31.24
CA THR A 185 -22.07 0.25 32.65
C THR A 185 -22.24 -1.11 33.32
N ARG A 186 -21.24 -1.53 34.11
CA ARG A 186 -21.40 -2.56 35.14
C ARG A 186 -21.21 -1.94 36.52
N THR A 187 -22.34 -1.81 37.20
CA THR A 187 -22.47 -1.49 38.62
C THR A 187 -21.90 -2.62 39.48
N SER A 188 -20.89 -2.36 40.31
CA SER A 188 -20.71 -3.09 41.58
C SER A 188 -19.65 -2.46 42.50
N ARG A 189 -20.15 -1.93 43.63
CA ARG A 189 -19.59 -1.86 45.01
C ARG A 189 -18.07 -1.66 45.20
N ARG A 190 -17.70 -0.45 45.66
CA ARG A 190 -16.42 -0.16 46.33
C ARG A 190 -16.28 -1.00 47.62
N ARG A 191 -15.23 -1.82 47.71
CA ARG A 191 -14.65 -2.25 48.99
C ARG A 191 -13.26 -1.63 49.09
N SER A 192 -13.10 -0.68 49.99
CA SER A 192 -11.82 -0.07 50.32
C SER A 192 -11.02 -1.03 51.19
N VAL A 193 -9.85 -1.46 50.73
CA VAL A 193 -8.83 -2.08 51.60
C VAL A 193 -7.67 -1.08 51.69
N LYS A 194 -7.44 -0.55 52.88
CA LYS A 194 -6.30 0.32 53.22
C LYS A 194 -5.03 -0.52 53.27
N ILE A 195 -3.99 -0.11 52.56
CA ILE A 195 -2.63 -0.62 52.72
C ILE A 195 -1.90 0.33 53.69
N PRO A 196 -1.28 -0.14 54.79
CA PRO A 196 -0.55 0.73 55.72
C PRO A 196 0.82 1.12 55.16
N LEU A 197 1.15 2.41 55.30
CA LEU A 197 2.50 2.95 55.12
C LEU A 197 3.39 2.49 56.27
N LEU A 198 4.53 1.87 55.97
CA LEU A 198 5.62 1.72 56.92
C LEU A 198 6.76 2.69 56.58
N ARG A 199 6.88 3.68 57.46
CA ARG A 199 8.10 4.45 57.76
C ARG A 199 9.19 3.50 58.26
N ASN A 200 10.46 3.73 57.88
CA ASN A 200 11.46 4.22 58.84
C ASN A 200 12.81 4.59 58.17
N PRO A 201 13.67 5.37 58.86
CA PRO A 201 14.61 6.33 58.28
C PRO A 201 16.08 5.98 58.55
N SER A 202 16.96 6.94 58.20
CA SER A 202 18.35 7.13 58.68
C SER A 202 19.39 6.12 58.17
N ILE A 203 20.68 6.42 57.90
CA ILE A 203 21.60 7.58 57.93
C ILE A 203 22.87 7.02 57.24
N CYS A 204 23.58 7.79 56.41
CA CYS A 204 25.01 8.07 56.60
C CYS A 204 25.55 8.90 55.43
N SER A 205 25.95 10.13 55.74
CA SER A 205 26.92 10.89 54.96
C SER A 205 28.32 10.68 55.57
N THR A 206 29.31 10.98 54.73
CA THR A 206 30.65 11.56 55.01
C THR A 206 31.86 10.62 54.90
N VAL A 207 32.74 11.07 53.98
CA VAL A 207 34.15 10.75 53.65
C VAL A 207 34.43 9.40 52.98
#